data_AF-A0A5C7MBX3-F1
#
_entry.id   AF-A0A5C7MBX3-F1
#
_cell.length_a   1.000
_cell.length_b   1.000
_cell.length_c   1.000
_cell.angle_alpha   90.00
_cell.angle_beta   90.00
_cell.angle_gamma   90.00
#
_symmetry.space_group_name_H-M   'P 1'
#
loop_
_entity.id
_entity.type
_entity.pdbx_description
1 polymer ?
#
loop_
_entity_poly.entity_id
_entity_poly.type
_entity_poly.pdbx_seq_one_letter_code
_entity_poly.pdbx_strand_id
1 'polypeptide(L)' 'MNFTQEQISEVLLTIAKEKDGYRILLQKSLEAIMLAERSQFNKEYSDYGNGYRFSKVCVH' A
#
# COMPACT_ATOMS: atom_id res chain seq x y z
N MET A 1 -2.52 -14.82 4.34
CA MET A 1 -1.38 -15.64 3.88
C MET A 1 -0.12 -14.90 4.28
N ASN A 2 0.76 -15.53 5.08
CA ASN A 2 2.05 -14.94 5.46
C ASN A 2 3.12 -15.54 4.54
N PHE A 3 3.51 -14.81 3.51
CA PHE A 3 4.64 -15.19 2.66
C PHE A 3 5.92 -15.14 3.49
N THR A 4 6.79 -16.15 3.34
CA THR A 4 8.13 -16.10 3.95
C THR A 4 9.01 -15.12 3.18
N GLN A 5 10.04 -14.57 3.83
CA GLN A 5 10.96 -13.62 3.21
C GLN A 5 11.65 -14.21 1.96
N GLU A 6 11.92 -15.52 1.97
CA GLU A 6 12.50 -16.25 0.84
C GLU A 6 11.55 -16.28 -0.37
N GLN A 7 10.26 -16.58 -0.13
CA GLN A 7 9.24 -16.59 -1.18
C GLN A 7 9.06 -15.20 -1.82
N ILE A 8 9.14 -14.15 -1.01
CA ILE A 8 9.08 -12.76 -1.52
C ILE A 8 10.28 -12.47 -2.42
N SER A 9 11.48 -12.92 -2.03
CA SER A 9 12.69 -12.74 -2.82
C SER A 9 12.62 -13.45 -4.17
N GLU A 10 12.12 -14.69 -4.20
CA GLU A 10 11.96 -15.47 -5.43
C GLU A 10 10.97 -14.81 -6.41
N VAL A 11 9.85 -14.29 -5.89
CA VAL A 11 8.85 -13.58 -6.69
C VAL A 11 9.45 -12.29 -7.26
N LEU A 12 10.17 -11.51 -6.46
CA LEU A 12 10.83 -10.28 -6.94
C LEU A 12 11.91 -10.56 -7.99
N LEU A 13 12.68 -11.63 -7.82
CA LEU A 13 13.67 -12.08 -8.80
C LEU A 13 13.02 -12.53 -10.12
N THR A 14 11.85 -13.14 -10.05
CA THR A 14 11.08 -13.54 -11.24
C THR A 14 10.60 -12.31 -12.00
N ILE A 15 10.05 -11.32 -11.29
CA ILE A 15 9.60 -10.04 -11.87
C ILE A 15 10.79 -9.27 -12.47
N ALA A 16 11.94 -9.25 -11.80
CA ALA A 16 13.11 -8.53 -12.30
C ALA A 16 13.70 -9.12 -13.60
N LYS A 17 13.52 -10.43 -13.83
CA LYS A 17 13.98 -11.13 -15.04
C LYS A 17 13.07 -10.90 -16.25
N GLU A 18 11.85 -10.41 -16.06
CA GLU A 18 10.96 -10.06 -17.16
C GLU A 18 11.41 -8.79 -17.91
N LYS A 19 10.95 -8.62 -19.14
CA LYS A 19 11.24 -7.44 -19.95
C LYS A 19 10.65 -6.21 -19.25
N ASP A 20 11.47 -5.18 -19.00
CA ASP A 20 11.16 -4.01 -18.17
C ASP A 20 10.92 -4.28 -16.67
N GLY A 21 11.28 -5.48 -16.17
CA GLY A 21 11.05 -5.91 -14.79
C GLY A 21 11.56 -4.94 -13.72
N TYR A 22 12.77 -4.40 -13.91
CA TYR A 22 13.35 -3.43 -12.97
C TYR A 22 12.55 -2.12 -12.87
N ARG A 23 12.02 -1.62 -14.00
CA ARG A 23 11.18 -0.42 -14.02
C ARG A 23 9.88 -0.64 -13.25
N ILE A 24 9.25 -1.79 -13.47
CA ILE A 24 8.01 -2.18 -12.79
C ILE A 24 8.27 -2.37 -11.29
N LEU A 25 9.38 -3.01 -10.93
CA LEU A 25 9.75 -3.23 -9.54
C LEU A 25 10.00 -1.91 -8.79
N LEU A 26 10.69 -0.96 -9.42
CA LEU A 26 10.90 0.39 -8.88
C LEU A 26 9.59 1.17 -8.73
N GLN A 27 8.70 1.08 -9.70
CA GLN A 27 7.39 1.72 -9.60
C GLN A 27 6.59 1.12 -8.44
N LYS A 28 6.55 -0.21 -8.33
CA LYS A 28 5.80 -0.91 -7.28
C LYS A 28 6.38 -0.69 -5.89
N SER A 29 7.70 -0.58 -5.75
CA SER A 29 8.32 -0.26 -4.47
C SER A 29 7.95 1.14 -4.00
N LEU A 30 7.95 2.12 -4.92
CA LEU A 30 7.58 3.50 -4.60
C LEU A 30 6.09 3.62 -4.24
N GLU A 31 5.21 2.94 -4.98
CA GLU A 31 3.78 2.81 -4.65
C GLU A 31 3.56 2.20 -3.26
N ALA A 32 4.28 1.12 -2.93
CA ALA A 32 4.17 0.47 -1.63
C ALA A 32 4.60 1.38 -0.47
N ILE A 33 5.67 2.15 -0.65
CA ILE A 33 6.15 3.11 0.35
C ILE A 33 5.10 4.21 0.59
N MET A 34 4.55 4.81 -0.48
CA MET A 34 3.52 5.85 -0.36
C MET A 34 2.25 5.33 0.33
N LEU A 35 1.84 4.09 0.03
CA LEU A 35 0.68 3.46 0.68
C LEU A 35 0.95 3.17 2.17
N ALA A 36 2.16 2.73 2.52
CA ALA A 36 2.54 2.48 3.91
C ALA A 36 2.58 3.79 4.72
N GLU A 37 3.16 4.85 4.16
CA GLU A 37 3.17 6.19 4.75
C GLU A 37 1.75 6.69 5.00
N ARG A 38 0.89 6.64 3.97
CA ARG A 38 -0.51 7.05 4.08
C ARG A 38 -1.28 6.23 5.11
N SER A 39 -1.06 4.91 5.16
CA SER A 39 -1.67 4.03 6.16
C SER A 39 -1.26 4.41 7.57
N GLN A 40 0.02 4.71 7.78
CA GLN A 40 0.54 5.14 9.08
C GLN A 40 -0.01 6.51 9.47
N PHE A 41 -0.03 7.46 8.54
CA PHE A 41 -0.60 8.79 8.74
C PHE A 41 -2.10 8.71 9.10
N ASN A 42 -2.87 7.88 8.39
CA ASN A 42 -4.30 7.70 8.65
C ASN A 42 -4.59 7.05 10.01
N LYS A 43 -3.70 6.20 10.53
CA LYS A 43 -3.81 5.64 11.89
C LYS A 43 -3.63 6.71 12.96
N GLU A 44 -2.70 7.65 12.74
CA GLU A 44 -2.33 8.66 13.72
C GLU A 44 -3.26 9.87 13.71
N TYR A 45 -3.70 10.30 12.53
CA TYR A 45 -4.48 11.54 12.38
C TYR A 45 -5.98 11.32 12.13
N SER A 46 -6.45 10.07 12.02
CA SER A 46 -7.79 9.73 11.51
C SER A 46 -7.95 10.16 10.04
N ASP A 47 -8.67 9.34 9.26
CA ASP A 47 -8.75 9.51 7.80
C ASP A 47 -9.45 10.84 7.43
N TYR A 48 -8.66 11.89 7.16
CA TYR A 48 -9.12 13.18 6.60
C TYR A 48 -9.34 13.06 5.09
N GLY A 49 -9.88 11.94 4.63
CA GLY A 49 -10.37 11.80 3.26
C GLY A 49 -11.57 12.72 3.06
N ASN A 50 -11.40 13.75 2.22
CA ASN A 50 -12.46 14.68 1.85
C ASN A 50 -13.67 13.90 1.31
N GLY A 51 -14.78 13.86 2.04
CA GLY A 51 -16.05 13.42 1.48
C GLY A 51 -16.95 12.68 2.46
N TYR A 52 -17.79 13.45 3.16
CA TYR A 52 -19.05 12.99 3.74
C TYR A 52 -18.96 11.89 4.80
N ARG A 53 -18.70 12.30 6.04
CA ARG A 53 -19.16 11.52 7.20
C ARG A 53 -20.64 11.81 7.40
N PHE A 54 -21.48 10.78 7.43
CA PHE A 54 -22.84 10.91 7.97
C PHE A 54 -22.70 11.56 9.34
N SER A 55 -23.18 12.79 9.43
CA SER A 55 -23.33 13.47 10.70
C SER A 55 -24.06 12.53 11.64
N LYS A 56 -23.61 12.43 12.89
CA LYS A 56 -24.44 11.94 14.00
C LYS A 56 -25.63 12.88 14.25
N VAL A 57 -26.34 13.28 13.20
CA VAL A 57 -27.61 13.95 13.27
C VAL A 57 -28.63 12.82 13.31
N CYS A 58 -29.23 12.70 14.49
CA CYS A 58 -30.37 11.84 14.83
C CYS A 58 -30.07 10.36 15.05
N VAL A 59 -29.47 10.03 16.19
CA VAL A 59 -30.04 8.96 17.01
C VAL A 59 -30.83 9.65 18.11
N HIS A 60 -32.12 9.36 18.15
CA HIS A 60 -33.15 9.88 19.05
C HIS A 60 -32.80 9.66 20.52
#